data_AF-A0A800IRQ9-F1
#
_entry.id   AF-A0A800IRQ9-F1
#
_cell.length_a   1.000
_cell.length_b   1.000
_cell.length_c   1.000
_cell.angle_alpha   90.00
_cell.angle_beta   90.00
_cell.angle_gamma   90.00
#
_symmetry.space_group_name_H-M   'P 1'
#
loop_
_entity.id
_entity.type
_entity.pdbx_description
1 polymer ?
#
loop_
_entity_poly.entity_id
_entity_poly.type
_entity_poly.pdbx_seq_one_letter_code
_entity_poly.pdbx_strand_id
1 'polypeptide(L)' 'MKKKVLILGSGGREHALAWAFAMDDNVSEVYCAPGNGGTAEIAENIKVNLVNLQEVLRLAQG' A
#
# COMPACT_ATOMS: atom_id res chain seq x y z
N MET A 1 13.54 -0.50 -14.45
CA MET A 1 12.83 0.56 -13.70
C MET A 1 12.38 -0.03 -12.36
N LYS A 2 12.43 0.75 -11.28
CA LYS A 2 11.90 0.34 -9.97
C LYS A 2 10.36 0.37 -9.98
N LYS A 3 9.71 -0.47 -9.18
CA LYS A 3 8.25 -0.64 -9.12
C LYS A 3 7.65 0.16 -7.97
N LYS A 4 6.43 0.64 -8.17
CA LYS A 4 5.55 1.09 -7.07
C LYS A 4 4.63 -0.06 -6.66
N VAL A 5 4.37 -0.19 -5.37
CA VAL A 5 3.54 -1.27 -4.81
C VAL A 5 2.36 -0.67 -4.07
N LEU A 6 1.14 -1.12 -4.42
CA LEU A 6 -0.09 -0.79 -3.71
C LEU A 6 -0.62 -2.04 -3.00
N ILE A 7 -0.78 -1.95 -1.68
CA ILE A 7 -1.32 -3.02 -0.83
C ILE A 7 -2.72 -2.62 -0.37
N LEU A 8 -3.71 -3.47 -0.61
CA LEU A 8 -5.10 -3.24 -0.22
C LEU A 8 -5.41 -3.95 1.10
N GLY A 9 -5.76 -3.17 2.13
CA GLY A 9 -6.10 -3.64 3.46
C GLY A 9 -5.49 -2.79 4.57
N SER A 10 -5.76 -3.21 5.81
CA SER A 10 -5.36 -2.50 7.03
C SER A 10 -5.02 -3.45 8.18
N GLY A 11 -4.79 -4.73 7.90
CA GLY A 11 -4.44 -5.73 8.89
C GLY A 11 -2.94 -5.89 9.10
N GLY A 12 -2.56 -6.77 10.03
CA GLY A 12 -1.15 -7.10 10.29
C GLY A 12 -0.46 -7.82 9.12
N ARG A 13 -1.21 -8.55 8.28
CA ARG A 13 -0.67 -9.17 7.07
C ARG A 13 -0.21 -8.13 6.07
N GLU A 14 -0.99 -7.07 5.88
CA GLU A 14 -0.63 -5.97 4.97
C GLU A 14 0.57 -5.19 5.51
N HIS A 15 0.69 -5.02 6.83
CA HIS A 15 1.90 -4.49 7.46
C HIS A 15 3.13 -5.34 7.12
N ALA A 16 3.06 -6.66 7.28
CA ALA A 16 4.19 -7.54 6.98
C ALA A 16 4.61 -7.48 5.50
N LEU A 17 3.65 -7.40 4.58
CA LEU A 17 3.93 -7.18 3.15
C LEU A 17 4.58 -5.82 2.90
N ALA A 18 4.06 -4.75 3.49
CA ALA A 18 4.61 -3.41 3.35
C ALA A 18 6.07 -3.35 3.83
N TRP A 19 6.35 -3.98 4.96
CA TRP A 19 7.69 -4.09 5.52
C TRP A 19 8.65 -4.81 4.57
N ALA A 20 8.24 -5.96 4.02
CA ALA A 20 9.06 -6.70 3.07
C ALA A 20 9.35 -5.90 1.79
N PHE A 21 8.35 -5.23 1.23
CA PHE A 21 8.52 -4.43 0.01
C PHE A 21 9.32 -3.15 0.23
N ALA A 22 9.26 -2.55 1.42
CA ALA A 22 10.08 -1.37 1.77
C ALA A 22 11.59 -1.69 1.78
N MET A 23 11.97 -2.96 1.89
CA MET A 23 13.36 -3.43 1.89
C MET A 23 13.83 -3.95 0.52
N ASP A 24 12.96 -4.06 -0.48
CA ASP A 24 13.33 -4.57 -1.81
C ASP A 24 13.94 -3.46 -2.68
N ASP A 25 15.19 -3.65 -3.11
CA ASP A 25 15.90 -2.70 -3.96
C ASP A 25 15.22 -2.42 -5.31
N ASN A 26 14.32 -3.32 -5.77
CA ASN A 26 13.53 -3.14 -6.99
C ASN A 26 12.24 -2.35 -6.77
N VAL A 27 11.89 -2.02 -5.53
CA VAL A 27 10.72 -1.22 -5.17
C VAL A 27 11.17 0.21 -4.86
N SER A 28 10.45 1.19 -5.40
CA SER A 28 10.70 2.60 -5.12
C SER A 28 9.74 3.17 -4.07
N GLU A 29 8.49 2.72 -4.07
CA GLU A 29 7.42 3.29 -3.23
C GLU A 29 6.43 2.20 -2.82
N VAL A 30 5.97 2.26 -1.58
CA VAL A 30 4.96 1.35 -1.01
C VAL A 30 3.80 2.18 -0.47
N TYR A 31 2.60 1.83 -0.91
CA TYR A 31 1.34 2.42 -0.46
C TYR A 31 0.47 1.35 0.19
N CYS A 32 -0.21 1.69 1.27
CA CYS A 32 -1.24 0.86 1.91
C CYS A 32 -2.58 1.59 1.85
N ALA A 33 -3.65 0.91 1.46
CA ALA A 33 -4.96 1.52 1.34
C ALA A 33 -6.04 0.61 1.97
N PRO A 34 -6.73 1.01 3.07
CA PRO A 34 -6.57 2.27 3.80
C PRO A 34 -5.36 2.31 4.75
N GLY A 35 -4.72 1.16 5.01
CA GLY A 35 -3.64 1.06 6.00
C GLY A 35 -4.10 1.23 7.46
N ASN A 36 -3.14 1.20 8.38
CA ASN A 36 -3.33 1.38 9.82
C ASN A 36 -2.16 2.17 10.43
N GLY A 37 -2.16 2.35 11.76
CA GLY A 37 -1.08 3.09 12.44
C GLY A 37 0.32 2.51 12.23
N GLY A 38 0.45 1.18 12.17
CA GLY A 38 1.74 0.54 11.93
C GLY A 38 2.21 0.64 10.48
N THR A 39 1.33 0.52 9.48
CA THR A 39 1.74 0.70 8.08
C THR A 39 2.19 2.12 7.79
N ALA A 40 1.66 3.12 8.52
CA ALA A 40 2.05 4.52 8.36
C ALA A 40 3.53 4.79 8.73
N GLU A 41 4.18 3.89 9.47
CA GLU A 41 5.60 4.02 9.82
C GLU A 41 6.54 3.60 8.69
N ILE A 42 6.04 2.84 7.70
CA ILE A 42 6.85 2.15 6.68
C ILE A 42 6.31 2.30 5.24
N ALA A 43 5.10 2.84 5.07
CA ALA A 43 4.43 3.03 3.80
C ALA A 43 3.48 4.25 3.88
N GLU A 44 3.07 4.78 2.73
CA GLU A 44 2.06 5.84 2.69
C GLU A 44 0.65 5.23 2.77
N ASN A 45 -0.15 5.69 3.74
CA ASN A 45 -1.53 5.28 3.88
C ASN A 45 -2.47 6.16 3.03
N ILE A 46 -3.17 5.56 2.07
CA ILE A 46 -4.15 6.25 1.22
C ILE A 46 -5.56 5.90 1.70
N LYS A 47 -6.32 6.91 2.12
CA LYS A 47 -7.74 6.72 2.47
C LYS A 47 -8.51 6.24 1.25
N VAL A 48 -9.19 5.10 1.38
CA VAL A 48 -10.01 4.51 0.33
C VAL A 48 -11.15 3.71 0.95
N ASN A 49 -12.32 3.73 0.31
CA ASN A 49 -13.34 2.73 0.58
C ASN A 49 -13.09 1.47 -0.26
N LEU A 50 -12.64 0.38 0.38
CA LEU A 50 -12.31 -0.88 -0.31
C LEU A 50 -13.51 -1.54 -1.00
N VAL A 51 -14.74 -1.27 -0.57
CA VAL A 51 -15.93 -1.79 -1.25
C VAL A 51 -16.33 -0.96 -2.47
N ASN A 52 -15.74 0.23 -2.65
CA ASN A 52 -15.94 1.06 -3.82
C ASN A 52 -14.87 0.73 -4.88
N LEU A 53 -15.25 -0.10 -5.86
CA LEU A 53 -14.38 -0.50 -6.95
C LEU A 53 -13.76 0.70 -7.69
N GLN A 54 -14.52 1.78 -7.91
CA GLN A 54 -14.03 2.95 -8.64
C GLN A 54 -12.96 3.72 -7.86
N GLU A 55 -13.07 3.76 -6.53
CA GLU A 55 -12.02 4.32 -5.69
C GLU A 55 -10.74 3.48 -5.76
N VAL A 56 -10.85 2.16 -5.66
CA VAL A 56 -9.69 1.25 -5.74
C VAL A 56 -9.00 1.33 -7.11
N LEU A 57 -9.77 1.32 -8.20
CA LEU A 57 -9.20 1.39 -9.56
C LEU A 57 -8.41 2.68 -9.78
N ARG A 58 -8.88 3.81 -9.25
CA ARG A 58 -8.16 5.09 -9.38
C ARG A 58 -6.78 5.08 -8.72
N LEU A 59 -6.57 4.28 -7.69
CA LEU A 59 -5.26 4.17 -7.03
C LEU A 59 -4.21 3.46 -7.89
N ALA A 60 -4.62 2.61 -8.84
CA ALA A 60 -3.71 1.82 -9.67
C ALA A 60 -3.44 2.44 -11.04
N GLN A 61 -4.06 3.58 -11.38
CA GLN A 61 -4.01 4.20 -12.71
C GLN A 61 -2.93 5.29 -12.86
N GLY A 62 -1.80 5.16 -12.15
CA GLY A 62 -0.68 6.12 -12.16
C GLY A 62 0.61 5.55 -12.71
#